data_AF-A0AAE0X1F4-F1
#
_entry.id   AF-A0AAE0X1F4-F1
#
_cell.length_a   1.000
_cell.length_b   1.000
_cell.length_c   1.000
_cell.angle_alpha   90.00
_cell.angle_beta   90.00
_cell.angle_gamma   90.00
#
_symmetry.space_group_name_H-M   'P 1'
#
loop_
_entity.id
_entity.type
_entity.pdbx_description
1 polymer ?
#
loop_
_entity_poly.entity_id
_entity_poly.type
_entity_poly.pdbx_seq_one_letter_code
_entity_poly.pdbx_strand_id
1 'polypeptide(L)'
;MDAVYGRSDAWAAIAAGGQAKLQAAIKCGGLSAVKSRVIISILEQVHSRYGAYTLEHLRGVSSAQAMEEMLSFKGVGPKTASCVLLFCLGRESFAVDTHVWRISGLLGWRPEGASRDQTHLHLDARVPDEDKYGLHVLMVTHGKRCGECKAGGKSVGKCELRRAFRRGGGVKGEDGIKNEEEEEDIKMEVEDVKMEMEDIKMKAEEAD
;
A
#
# COMPACT_ATOMS: atom_id res chain seq x y z
N MET A 1 -21.53 -9.06 2.09
CA MET A 1 -21.64 -8.14 3.24
C MET A 1 -23.06 -7.61 3.34
N ASP A 2 -23.54 -6.84 2.36
CA ASP A 2 -24.91 -6.26 2.38
C ASP A 2 -26.01 -7.31 2.58
N ALA A 3 -25.96 -8.42 1.85
CA ALA A 3 -26.94 -9.51 2.03
C ALA A 3 -26.94 -10.15 3.43
N VAL A 4 -25.84 -10.04 4.19
CA VAL A 4 -25.65 -10.69 5.49
C VAL A 4 -25.85 -9.74 6.67
N TYR A 5 -25.50 -8.47 6.50
CA TYR A 5 -25.48 -7.44 7.54
C TYR A 5 -26.33 -6.20 7.19
N GLY A 6 -27.02 -6.19 6.05
CA GLY A 6 -27.78 -5.06 5.52
C GLY A 6 -26.92 -4.03 4.78
N ARG A 7 -25.70 -3.77 5.26
CA ARG A 7 -24.73 -2.84 4.66
C ARG A 7 -23.30 -3.23 5.03
N SER A 8 -22.33 -2.85 4.20
CA SER A 8 -20.91 -3.22 4.39
C SER A 8 -20.22 -2.53 5.57
N ASP A 9 -20.79 -1.43 6.05
CA ASP A 9 -20.32 -0.59 7.15
C ASP A 9 -21.18 -0.72 8.42
N ALA A 10 -21.98 -1.79 8.53
CA ALA A 10 -22.69 -2.15 9.77
C ALA A 10 -21.71 -2.74 10.80
N TRP A 11 -20.69 -1.97 11.20
CA TRP A 11 -19.55 -2.43 12.00
C TRP A 11 -19.96 -3.13 13.30
N ALA A 12 -20.94 -2.57 14.02
CA ALA A 12 -21.47 -3.18 15.24
C ALA A 12 -22.09 -4.56 15.00
N ALA A 13 -22.86 -4.71 13.91
CA ALA A 13 -23.47 -5.99 13.54
C ALA A 13 -22.41 -7.01 13.06
N ILE A 14 -21.36 -6.53 12.39
CA ILE A 14 -20.23 -7.35 11.94
C ILE A 14 -19.46 -7.88 13.14
N ALA A 15 -19.09 -7.00 14.09
CA ALA A 15 -18.38 -7.35 15.31
C ALA A 15 -19.20 -8.35 16.16
N ALA A 16 -20.46 -8.05 16.43
CA ALA A 16 -21.36 -8.92 17.19
C ALA A 16 -21.62 -10.28 16.50
N GLY A 17 -21.57 -10.32 15.17
CA GLY A 17 -21.74 -11.54 14.40
C GLY A 17 -20.56 -12.51 14.47
N GLY A 18 -19.40 -12.06 14.95
CA GLY A 18 -18.19 -12.86 15.11
C GLY A 18 -17.52 -13.32 13.81
N GLN A 19 -16.34 -13.92 13.95
CA GLN A 19 -15.49 -14.29 12.83
C GLN A 19 -16.15 -15.29 11.86
N ALA A 20 -16.82 -16.33 12.36
CA ALA A 20 -17.36 -17.40 11.52
C ALA A 20 -18.42 -16.87 10.52
N LYS A 21 -19.32 -16.01 10.99
CA LYS A 21 -20.34 -15.38 10.14
C LYS A 21 -19.69 -14.45 9.11
N LEU A 22 -18.72 -13.64 9.53
CA LEU A 22 -17.99 -12.75 8.63
C LEU A 22 -17.21 -13.52 7.56
N GLN A 23 -16.51 -14.59 7.94
CA GLN A 23 -15.75 -15.45 7.03
C GLN A 23 -16.64 -16.02 5.93
N ALA A 24 -17.83 -16.50 6.28
CA ALA A 24 -18.81 -16.98 5.30
C ALA A 24 -19.25 -15.84 4.37
N ALA A 25 -19.54 -14.65 4.92
CA ALA A 25 -20.00 -13.48 4.18
C ALA A 25 -18.97 -12.94 3.17
N ILE A 26 -17.66 -13.15 3.41
CA ILE A 26 -16.57 -12.65 2.56
C ILE A 26 -15.84 -13.77 1.79
N LYS A 27 -16.39 -14.99 1.78
CA LYS A 27 -15.76 -16.17 1.16
C LYS A 27 -15.39 -15.95 -0.31
N CYS A 28 -16.20 -15.20 -1.05
CA CYS A 28 -15.97 -14.89 -2.47
C CYS A 28 -14.67 -14.09 -2.72
N GLY A 29 -14.15 -13.37 -1.72
CA GLY A 29 -12.96 -12.53 -1.86
C GLY A 29 -11.63 -13.26 -1.67
N GLY A 30 -11.63 -14.56 -1.40
CA GLY A 30 -10.45 -15.36 -1.10
C GLY A 30 -9.75 -14.98 0.21
N LEU A 31 -8.93 -15.90 0.75
CA LEU A 31 -8.24 -15.75 2.05
C LEU A 31 -9.19 -15.36 3.20
N SER A 32 -10.47 -15.75 3.12
CA SER A 32 -11.51 -15.27 4.03
C SER A 32 -11.28 -15.64 5.49
N ALA A 33 -10.63 -16.78 5.77
CA ALA A 33 -10.25 -17.18 7.12
C ALA A 33 -9.28 -16.18 7.77
N VAL A 34 -8.27 -15.72 7.02
CA VAL A 34 -7.30 -14.72 7.50
C VAL A 34 -7.95 -13.34 7.58
N LYS A 35 -8.65 -12.93 6.51
CA LYS A 35 -9.27 -11.60 6.43
C LYS A 35 -10.32 -11.39 7.52
N SER A 36 -11.18 -12.37 7.77
CA SER A 36 -12.21 -12.26 8.82
C SER A 36 -11.60 -12.09 10.21
N ARG A 37 -10.56 -12.86 10.53
CA ARG A 37 -9.83 -12.72 11.80
C ARG A 37 -9.22 -11.33 11.95
N VAL A 38 -8.56 -10.82 10.90
CA VAL A 38 -7.94 -9.48 10.93
C VAL A 38 -9.01 -8.39 11.06
N ILE A 39 -10.12 -8.46 10.31
CA ILE A 39 -11.20 -7.47 10.39
C ILE A 39 -11.81 -7.42 11.79
N ILE A 40 -12.14 -8.58 12.37
CA ILE A 40 -12.68 -8.64 13.75
C ILE A 40 -11.69 -8.06 14.75
N SER A 41 -10.41 -8.45 14.64
CA SER A 41 -9.36 -7.93 15.52
C SER A 41 -9.19 -6.40 15.41
N ILE A 42 -9.29 -5.83 14.21
CA ILE A 42 -9.24 -4.37 14.02
C ILE A 42 -10.47 -3.71 14.66
N LEU A 43 -11.67 -4.26 14.44
CA LEU A 43 -12.89 -3.71 15.05
C LEU A 43 -12.83 -3.71 16.58
N GLU A 44 -12.31 -4.79 17.18
CA GLU A 44 -12.08 -4.89 18.63
C GLU A 44 -11.07 -3.84 19.12
N GLN A 45 -9.92 -3.71 18.45
CA GLN A 45 -8.90 -2.70 18.79
C GLN A 45 -9.44 -1.27 18.69
N VAL A 46 -10.14 -0.95 17.60
CA VAL A 46 -10.73 0.38 17.37
C VAL A 46 -11.78 0.69 18.44
N HIS A 47 -12.68 -0.25 18.73
CA HIS A 47 -13.70 -0.02 19.74
C HIS A 47 -13.12 0.09 21.16
N SER A 48 -12.11 -0.71 21.48
CA SER A 48 -11.41 -0.65 22.78
C SER A 48 -10.73 0.70 22.99
N ARG A 49 -10.06 1.24 21.96
CA ARG A 49 -9.31 2.50 22.04
C ARG A 49 -10.20 3.76 22.01
N TYR A 50 -11.27 3.74 21.19
CA TYR A 50 -12.02 4.96 20.88
C TYR A 50 -13.52 4.89 21.24
N GLY A 51 -14.02 3.75 21.75
CA GLY A 51 -15.42 3.57 22.11
C GLY A 51 -16.40 3.53 20.92
N ALA A 52 -15.92 3.64 19.69
CA ALA A 52 -16.72 3.68 18.47
C ALA A 52 -15.97 3.01 17.31
N TYR A 53 -16.69 2.50 16.31
CA TYR A 53 -16.10 1.90 15.10
C TYR A 53 -15.77 2.96 14.04
N THR A 54 -14.89 3.89 14.38
CA THR A 54 -14.48 4.99 13.49
C THR A 54 -13.02 5.34 13.68
N LEU A 55 -12.38 5.80 12.61
CA LEU A 55 -11.02 6.35 12.58
C LEU A 55 -11.01 7.78 12.01
N GLU A 56 -12.14 8.49 12.09
CA GLU A 56 -12.28 9.82 11.47
C GLU A 56 -11.34 10.87 12.08
N HIS A 57 -10.89 10.67 13.33
CA HIS A 57 -9.88 11.51 13.97
C HIS A 57 -8.54 11.53 13.21
N LEU A 58 -8.25 10.49 12.41
CA LEU A 58 -7.07 10.45 11.54
C LEU A 58 -7.05 11.59 10.50
N ARG A 59 -8.18 12.23 10.20
CA ARG A 59 -8.19 13.43 9.34
C ARG A 59 -7.55 14.65 10.00
N GLY A 60 -7.52 14.71 11.33
CA GLY A 60 -7.00 15.86 12.08
C GLY A 60 -5.51 15.79 12.43
N VAL A 61 -4.84 14.65 12.21
CA VAL A 61 -3.42 14.43 12.59
C VAL A 61 -2.49 14.53 11.37
N SER A 62 -1.17 14.61 11.55
CA SER A 62 -0.21 14.64 10.43
C SER A 62 -0.13 13.29 9.66
N SER A 63 0.42 13.28 8.44
CA SER A 63 0.61 12.05 7.64
C SER A 63 1.44 11.00 8.37
N ALA A 64 2.50 11.43 9.05
CA ALA A 64 3.33 10.56 9.88
C ALA A 64 2.53 9.93 11.04
N GLN A 65 1.76 10.74 11.77
CA GLN A 65 0.93 10.25 12.88
C GLN A 65 -0.15 9.27 12.41
N ALA A 66 -0.79 9.54 11.27
CA ALA A 66 -1.77 8.62 10.69
C ALA A 66 -1.12 7.30 10.23
N MET A 67 0.08 7.35 9.66
CA MET A 67 0.82 6.15 9.28
C MET A 67 1.17 5.30 10.51
N GLU A 68 1.73 5.93 11.55
CA GLU A 68 2.08 5.30 12.82
C GLU A 68 0.86 4.62 13.46
N GLU A 69 -0.27 5.34 13.57
CA GLU A 69 -1.48 4.77 14.15
C GLU A 69 -2.00 3.60 13.31
N MET A 70 -2.01 3.72 11.99
CA MET A 70 -2.44 2.62 11.12
C MET A 70 -1.57 1.37 11.28
N LEU A 71 -0.25 1.53 11.42
CA LEU A 71 0.68 0.42 11.65
C LEU A 71 0.55 -0.22 13.03
N SER A 72 0.01 0.51 14.01
CA SER A 72 -0.25 -0.02 15.36
C SER A 72 -1.39 -1.06 15.40
N PHE A 73 -2.21 -1.16 14.35
CA PHE A 73 -3.28 -2.16 14.29
C PHE A 73 -2.78 -3.52 13.83
N LYS A 74 -3.02 -4.56 14.65
CA LYS A 74 -2.62 -5.93 14.31
C LYS A 74 -3.22 -6.40 12.98
N GLY A 75 -2.34 -6.72 12.02
CA GLY A 75 -2.72 -7.17 10.69
C GLY A 75 -2.81 -6.06 9.64
N VAL A 76 -2.55 -4.81 10.01
CA VAL A 76 -2.28 -3.72 9.08
C VAL A 76 -0.75 -3.63 8.89
N GLY A 77 -0.31 -3.72 7.63
CA GLY A 77 1.09 -3.48 7.27
C GLY A 77 1.24 -2.22 6.42
N PRO A 78 2.48 -1.82 6.08
CA PRO A 78 2.78 -0.56 5.39
C PRO A 78 1.93 -0.34 4.15
N LYS A 79 1.82 -1.33 3.26
CA LYS A 79 0.97 -1.23 2.06
C LYS A 79 -0.49 -0.89 2.37
N THR A 80 -1.06 -1.50 3.41
CA THR A 80 -2.47 -1.25 3.77
C THR A 80 -2.62 0.13 4.38
N ALA A 81 -1.70 0.54 5.25
CA ALA A 81 -1.65 1.88 5.82
C ALA A 81 -1.52 2.95 4.72
N SER A 82 -0.56 2.82 3.79
CA SER A 82 -0.40 3.72 2.64
C SER A 82 -1.67 3.79 1.78
N CYS A 83 -2.38 2.67 1.57
CA CYS A 83 -3.67 2.72 0.88
C CYS A 83 -4.74 3.52 1.64
N VAL A 84 -4.81 3.43 2.96
CA VAL A 84 -5.76 4.23 3.75
C VAL A 84 -5.40 5.71 3.66
N LEU A 85 -4.11 6.06 3.79
CA LEU A 85 -3.64 7.43 3.62
C LEU A 85 -3.99 7.97 2.24
N LEU A 86 -3.66 7.23 1.17
CA LEU A 86 -3.89 7.65 -0.21
C LEU A 86 -5.37 7.75 -0.59
N PHE A 87 -6.15 6.73 -0.30
CA PHE A 87 -7.53 6.63 -0.81
C PHE A 87 -8.58 7.18 0.14
N CYS A 88 -8.39 7.05 1.45
CA CYS A 88 -9.41 7.44 2.43
C CYS A 88 -9.13 8.83 3.03
N LEU A 89 -7.86 9.15 3.27
CA LEU A 89 -7.45 10.43 3.85
C LEU A 89 -7.02 11.47 2.80
N GLY A 90 -6.80 11.05 1.55
CA GLY A 90 -6.37 11.94 0.46
C GLY A 90 -4.95 12.47 0.65
N ARG A 91 -4.06 11.67 1.26
CA ARG A 91 -2.67 12.02 1.58
C ARG A 91 -1.70 11.35 0.62
N GLU A 92 -0.56 11.96 0.41
CA GLU A 92 0.39 11.63 -0.63
C GLU A 92 1.31 10.49 -0.18
N SER A 93 0.79 9.26 -0.21
CA SER A 93 1.53 8.03 0.10
C SER A 93 1.42 7.00 -1.01
N PHE A 94 2.54 6.69 -1.66
CA PHE A 94 2.58 5.86 -2.86
C PHE A 94 2.51 4.36 -2.53
N ALA A 95 1.28 3.85 -2.36
CA ALA A 95 1.06 2.46 -2.03
C ALA A 95 1.58 1.49 -3.12
N VAL A 96 2.55 0.65 -2.78
CA VAL A 96 3.12 -0.35 -3.70
C VAL A 96 2.42 -1.70 -3.53
N ASP A 97 1.58 -2.07 -4.50
CA ASP A 97 0.95 -3.40 -4.57
C ASP A 97 1.70 -4.34 -5.52
N THR A 98 1.13 -5.52 -5.81
CA THR A 98 1.78 -6.50 -6.71
C THR A 98 1.81 -6.07 -8.17
N HIS A 99 0.93 -5.16 -8.61
CA HIS A 99 0.94 -4.61 -9.96
C HIS A 99 1.95 -3.48 -10.07
N VAL A 100 1.94 -2.54 -9.13
CA VAL A 100 2.93 -1.45 -9.02
C VAL A 100 4.33 -2.05 -8.91
N TRP A 101 4.55 -2.98 -7.96
CA TRP A 101 5.80 -3.71 -7.81
C TRP A 101 6.11 -4.61 -9.00
N ARG A 102 5.21 -4.96 -9.92
CA ARG A 102 5.66 -5.66 -11.14
C ARG A 102 6.06 -4.66 -12.22
N ILE A 103 5.24 -3.66 -12.44
CA ILE A 103 5.39 -2.71 -13.53
C ILE A 103 6.60 -1.81 -13.31
N SER A 104 6.83 -1.27 -12.10
CA SER A 104 8.02 -0.43 -11.87
C SER A 104 9.33 -1.19 -12.14
N GLY A 105 9.36 -2.50 -11.92
CA GLY A 105 10.53 -3.35 -12.22
C GLY A 105 10.66 -3.60 -13.72
N LEU A 106 9.54 -3.83 -14.42
CA LEU A 106 9.52 -3.97 -15.89
C LEU A 106 9.96 -2.69 -16.61
N LEU A 107 9.75 -1.52 -16.00
CA LEU A 107 10.14 -0.21 -16.53
C LEU A 107 11.53 0.24 -16.07
N GLY A 108 12.15 -0.47 -15.11
CA GLY A 108 13.43 -0.06 -14.51
C GLY A 108 13.33 1.18 -13.61
N TRP A 109 12.15 1.43 -13.03
CA TRP A 109 11.87 2.56 -12.13
C TRP A 109 12.19 2.29 -10.67
N ARG A 110 12.69 1.10 -10.35
CA ARG A 110 13.15 0.77 -9.01
C ARG A 110 14.47 -0.01 -9.10
N PRO A 111 15.28 -0.02 -8.04
CA PRO A 111 16.48 -0.84 -8.00
C PRO A 111 16.18 -2.32 -8.26
N GLU A 112 17.11 -2.97 -8.96
CA GLU A 112 17.00 -4.41 -9.24
C GLU A 112 17.05 -5.20 -7.93
N GLY A 113 16.15 -6.17 -7.77
CA GLY A 113 16.06 -6.98 -6.55
C GLY A 113 15.42 -6.28 -5.34
N ALA A 114 15.02 -5.00 -5.44
CA ALA A 114 14.39 -4.30 -4.31
C ALA A 114 13.12 -5.01 -3.81
N SER A 115 13.05 -5.16 -2.48
CA SER A 115 11.87 -5.68 -1.77
C SER A 115 10.67 -4.75 -2.00
N ARG A 116 9.47 -5.19 -1.60
CA ARG A 116 8.26 -4.34 -1.69
C ARG A 116 8.38 -3.08 -0.85
N ASP A 117 8.97 -3.20 0.33
CA ASP A 117 9.12 -2.09 1.27
C ASP A 117 10.18 -1.11 0.76
N GLN A 118 11.31 -1.62 0.25
CA GLN A 118 12.31 -0.79 -0.43
C GLN A 118 11.73 -0.10 -1.67
N THR A 119 10.88 -0.79 -2.43
CA THR A 119 10.19 -0.19 -3.59
C THR A 119 9.20 0.88 -3.16
N HIS A 120 8.51 0.70 -2.04
CA HIS A 120 7.62 1.71 -1.48
C HIS A 120 8.39 2.97 -1.16
N LEU A 121 9.42 2.88 -0.32
CA LEU A 121 10.23 4.04 0.06
C LEU A 121 10.83 4.74 -1.15
N HIS A 122 11.41 3.98 -2.09
CA HIS A 122 11.99 4.54 -3.31
C HIS A 122 10.97 5.28 -4.19
N LEU A 123 9.81 4.67 -4.46
CA LEU A 123 8.82 5.29 -5.34
C LEU A 123 8.05 6.41 -4.64
N ASP A 124 7.86 6.33 -3.32
CA ASP A 124 7.20 7.38 -2.55
C ASP A 124 8.05 8.66 -2.48
N ALA A 125 9.38 8.53 -2.47
CA ALA A 125 10.31 9.66 -2.56
C ALA A 125 10.45 10.20 -4.00
N ARG A 126 10.35 9.34 -5.02
CA ARG A 126 10.62 9.72 -6.42
C ARG A 126 9.40 10.20 -7.21
N VAL A 127 8.20 9.73 -6.86
CA VAL A 127 6.96 10.11 -7.57
C VAL A 127 6.45 11.43 -6.98
N PRO A 128 6.22 12.47 -7.81
CA PRO A 128 5.61 13.71 -7.36
C PRO A 128 4.30 13.47 -6.62
N ASP A 129 4.10 14.20 -5.54
CA ASP A 129 2.98 14.05 -4.61
C ASP A 129 1.62 14.11 -5.32
N GLU A 130 1.45 15.04 -6.25
CA GLU A 130 0.25 15.22 -7.09
C GLU A 130 -0.05 14.01 -8.00
N ASP A 131 0.97 13.24 -8.37
CA ASP A 131 0.85 12.12 -9.29
C ASP A 131 0.63 10.79 -8.56
N LYS A 132 0.91 10.70 -7.26
CA LYS A 132 0.89 9.43 -6.50
C LYS A 132 -0.45 8.68 -6.65
N TYR A 133 -1.57 9.39 -6.51
CA TYR A 133 -2.91 8.80 -6.65
C TYR A 133 -3.16 8.32 -8.09
N GLY A 134 -2.99 9.21 -9.06
CA GLY A 134 -3.29 8.95 -10.46
C GLY A 134 -2.43 7.82 -11.02
N LEU A 135 -1.12 7.89 -10.78
CA LEU A 135 -0.16 6.89 -11.22
C LEU A 135 -0.44 5.52 -10.59
N HIS A 136 -0.75 5.45 -9.29
CA HIS A 136 -1.12 4.17 -8.66
C HIS A 136 -2.31 3.52 -9.38
N VAL A 137 -3.39 4.27 -9.59
CA VAL A 137 -4.62 3.77 -10.24
C VAL A 137 -4.33 3.32 -11.67
N LEU A 138 -3.54 4.09 -12.42
CA LEU A 138 -3.13 3.76 -13.79
C LEU A 138 -2.28 2.48 -13.83
N MET A 139 -1.29 2.33 -12.96
CA MET A 139 -0.44 1.15 -12.90
C MET A 139 -1.24 -0.10 -12.52
N VAL A 140 -2.10 -0.04 -11.51
CA VAL A 140 -2.96 -1.17 -11.12
C VAL A 140 -3.91 -1.56 -12.25
N THR A 141 -4.55 -0.57 -12.88
CA THR A 141 -5.48 -0.82 -14.01
C THR A 141 -4.75 -1.45 -15.19
N HIS A 142 -3.59 -0.89 -15.55
CA HIS A 142 -2.75 -1.42 -16.61
C HIS A 142 -2.29 -2.85 -16.30
N GLY A 143 -1.84 -3.10 -15.08
CA GLY A 143 -1.38 -4.41 -14.63
C GLY A 143 -2.46 -5.48 -14.55
N LYS A 144 -3.75 -5.11 -14.56
CA LYS A 144 -4.87 -6.06 -14.65
C LYS A 144 -5.26 -6.36 -16.10
N ARG A 145 -5.19 -5.36 -16.98
CA ARG A 145 -5.72 -5.44 -18.35
C ARG A 145 -4.68 -5.83 -19.39
N CYS A 146 -3.44 -5.38 -19.22
CA CYS A 146 -2.39 -5.60 -20.22
C CYS A 146 -1.94 -7.07 -20.22
N GLY A 147 -1.95 -7.68 -21.40
CA GLY A 147 -1.54 -9.09 -21.60
C GLY A 147 -0.08 -9.37 -21.22
N GLU A 148 0.78 -8.36 -21.27
CA GLU A 148 2.22 -8.46 -20.96
C GLU A 148 2.53 -8.12 -19.51
N CYS A 149 1.94 -7.05 -18.98
CA CYS A 149 2.25 -6.53 -17.65
C CYS A 149 1.43 -7.18 -16.52
N LYS A 150 0.47 -8.04 -16.85
CA LYS A 150 -0.25 -8.84 -15.85
C LYS A 150 0.62 -9.95 -15.27
N ALA A 151 0.21 -10.47 -14.12
CA ALA A 151 0.88 -11.62 -13.52
C ALA A 151 0.85 -12.81 -14.51
N GLY A 152 2.01 -13.40 -14.78
CA GLY A 152 2.16 -14.49 -15.75
C GLY A 152 1.99 -14.09 -17.22
N GLY A 153 2.12 -12.80 -17.57
CA GLY A 153 2.08 -12.33 -18.96
C GLY A 153 3.20 -12.97 -19.81
N LYS A 154 2.83 -13.50 -20.98
CA LYS A 154 3.75 -14.18 -21.93
C LYS A 154 3.92 -13.45 -23.25
N SER A 155 2.99 -12.58 -23.61
CA SER A 155 3.10 -11.74 -24.81
C SER A 155 4.13 -10.65 -24.56
N VAL A 156 5.01 -10.40 -25.54
CA VAL A 156 6.05 -9.36 -25.47
C VAL A 156 5.94 -8.47 -26.71
N GLY A 157 6.01 -7.15 -26.52
CA GLY A 157 6.20 -6.17 -27.59
C GLY A 157 4.96 -5.41 -28.07
N LYS A 158 3.76 -5.76 -27.62
CA LYS A 158 2.47 -5.09 -27.88
C LYS A 158 2.09 -4.06 -26.79
N CYS A 159 2.75 -4.06 -25.64
CA CYS A 159 2.44 -3.13 -24.56
C CYS A 159 3.06 -1.75 -24.80
N GLU A 160 2.26 -0.76 -25.22
CA GLU A 160 2.72 0.61 -25.50
C GLU A 160 3.52 1.25 -24.35
N LEU A 161 3.12 1.02 -23.10
CA LEU A 161 3.88 1.48 -21.93
C LEU A 161 5.31 0.90 -21.93
N ARG A 162 5.46 -0.40 -22.14
CA ARG A 162 6.79 -1.01 -22.24
C ARG A 162 7.54 -0.54 -23.49
N ARG A 163 6.84 -0.24 -24.59
CA ARG A 163 7.47 0.28 -25.81
C ARG A 163 8.08 1.66 -25.58
N ALA A 164 7.37 2.53 -24.86
CA ALA A 164 7.83 3.88 -24.52
C ALA A 164 9.09 3.87 -23.65
N PHE A 165 9.21 2.90 -22.74
CA PHE A 165 10.32 2.81 -21.78
C PHE A 165 11.31 1.66 -22.09
N ARG A 166 11.32 1.12 -23.32
CA ARG A 166 12.30 0.10 -23.70
C ARG A 166 13.70 0.72 -23.63
N ARG A 167 14.60 0.12 -22.84
CA ARG A 167 16.04 0.40 -22.82
C ARG A 167 16.55 0.45 -24.27
N GLY A 168 16.71 1.65 -24.82
CA GLY A 168 17.02 1.90 -26.23
C GLY A 168 16.34 3.13 -26.86
N GLY A 169 15.29 3.68 -26.24
CA GLY A 169 14.67 4.94 -26.66
C GLY A 169 14.81 5.98 -25.56
N GLY A 170 16.02 6.51 -25.35
CA GLY A 170 16.21 7.64 -24.45
C GLY A 170 15.30 8.79 -24.90
N VAL A 171 14.34 9.16 -24.06
CA VAL A 171 13.92 10.55 -24.02
C VAL A 171 15.21 11.29 -23.67
N LYS A 172 15.72 12.13 -24.58
CA LYS A 172 16.70 13.16 -24.21
C LYS A 172 15.98 14.14 -23.29
N GLY A 173 15.73 13.73 -22.06
CA GLY A 173 15.69 14.64 -20.94
C GLY A 173 17.16 14.91 -20.63
N GLU A 174 17.53 16.19 -20.61
CA GLU A 174 18.68 16.60 -19.83
C GLU A 174 18.51 16.05 -18.41
N ASP A 175 19.61 15.61 -17.80
CA ASP A 175 19.69 14.98 -16.47
C ASP A 175 19.54 13.45 -16.42
N GLY A 176 20.31 12.78 -17.29
CA GLY A 176 20.87 11.47 -16.96
C GLY A 176 22.04 11.61 -15.99
N ILE A 177 21.77 11.92 -14.72
CA ILE A 177 22.80 11.82 -13.68
C ILE A 177 22.64 10.48 -12.97
N LYS A 178 23.60 9.59 -13.17
CA LYS A 178 23.87 8.52 -12.19
C LYS A 178 24.62 9.18 -11.04
N ASN A 179 23.89 9.77 -10.09
CA ASN A 179 24.50 10.23 -8.86
C ASN A 179 24.58 9.03 -7.94
N GLU A 180 25.76 8.43 -7.82
CA GLU A 180 26.06 7.47 -6.75
C GLU A 180 25.78 8.10 -5.38
N GLU A 181 25.97 9.42 -5.27
CA GLU A 181 25.56 10.25 -4.13
C GLU A 181 24.04 10.22 -3.88
N GLU A 182 23.19 10.30 -4.90
CA GLU A 182 21.72 10.20 -4.73
C GLU A 182 21.29 8.79 -4.33
N GLU A 183 21.95 7.74 -4.84
CA GLU A 183 21.69 6.37 -4.39
C GLU A 183 22.14 6.14 -2.94
N GLU A 184 23.20 6.81 -2.49
CA GLU A 184 23.66 6.79 -1.10
C GLU A 184 22.74 7.62 -0.18
N ASP A 185 22.34 8.82 -0.60
CA ASP A 185 21.38 9.66 0.12
C ASP A 185 20.04 8.95 0.29
N ILE A 186 19.54 8.29 -0.75
CA ILE A 186 18.32 7.49 -0.67
C ILE A 186 18.51 6.26 0.22
N LYS A 187 19.67 5.60 0.19
CA LYS A 187 19.95 4.50 1.12
C LYS A 187 19.90 5.00 2.55
N MET A 188 20.50 6.16 2.82
CA MET A 188 20.51 6.80 4.12
C MET A 188 19.08 7.18 4.57
N GLU A 189 18.28 7.83 3.74
CA GLU A 189 16.88 8.15 4.02
C GLU A 189 16.02 6.89 4.26
N VAL A 190 16.28 5.82 3.48
CA VAL A 190 15.61 4.52 3.67
C VAL A 190 16.04 3.85 4.97
N GLU A 191 17.30 3.98 5.38
CA GLU A 191 17.84 3.52 6.66
C GLU A 191 17.21 4.30 7.82
N ASP A 192 17.12 5.63 7.70
CA ASP A 192 16.54 6.53 8.72
C ASP A 192 15.05 6.22 8.92
N VAL A 193 14.27 6.11 7.84
CA VAL A 193 12.85 5.74 7.91
C VAL A 193 12.67 4.32 8.47
N LYS A 194 13.56 3.38 8.15
CA LYS A 194 13.53 2.04 8.76
C LYS A 194 13.77 2.09 10.25
N MET A 195 14.76 2.85 10.70
CA MET A 195 15.04 3.03 12.13
C MET A 195 13.84 3.65 12.84
N GLU A 196 13.23 4.70 12.27
CA GLU A 196 12.01 5.29 12.82
C GLU A 196 10.86 4.28 12.88
N MET A 197 10.65 3.46 11.83
CA MET A 197 9.62 2.43 11.82
C MET A 197 9.90 1.29 12.82
N GLU A 198 11.16 0.91 13.04
CA GLU A 198 11.55 -0.08 14.05
C GLU A 198 11.35 0.44 15.47
N ASP A 199 11.70 1.70 15.73
CA ASP A 199 11.48 2.37 17.01
C ASP A 199 9.99 2.50 17.33
N ILE A 200 9.17 2.86 16.33
CA ILE A 200 7.71 2.87 16.44
C ILE A 200 7.18 1.47 16.79
N LYS A 201 7.71 0.44 16.14
CA LYS A 201 7.29 -0.94 16.36
C LYS A 201 7.66 -1.43 17.76
N MET A 202 8.86 -1.11 18.26
CA MET A 202 9.27 -1.40 19.63
C MET A 202 8.36 -0.71 20.65
N LYS A 203 8.05 0.58 20.45
CA LYS A 203 7.14 1.34 21.34
C LYS A 203 5.73 0.76 21.36
N ALA A 204 5.25 0.24 20.23
CA ALA A 204 3.95 -0.41 20.16
C ALA A 204 3.92 -1.79 20.87
N GLU A 205 5.06 -2.49 20.95
CA GLU A 205 5.19 -3.78 21.64
C GLU A 205 5.39 -3.63 23.16
N GLU A 206 5.92 -2.50 23.64
CA GLU A 206 6.11 -2.19 25.08
C GLU A 206 4.85 -1.61 25.75
N ALA A 207 3.81 -1.29 24.99
CA ALA A 207 2.55 -0.70 25.48
C ALA A 207 1.42 -1.74 25.74
N ASP A 208 1.70 -3.04 25.57
CA ASP A 208 0.86 -4.20 25.93
C ASP A 208 1.32 -4.83 27.26
#